data_AF-A0A2E1BBV3-F1
#
_entry.id   AF-A0A2E1BBV3-F1
#
_cell.length_a   1.000
_cell.length_b   1.000
_cell.length_c   1.000
_cell.angle_alpha   90.00
_cell.angle_beta   90.00
_cell.angle_gamma   90.00
#
_symmetry.space_group_name_H-M   'P 1'
#
loop_
_entity.id
_entity.type
_entity.pdbx_description
1 polymer ?
#
loop_
_entity_poly.entity_id
_entity_poly.type
_entity_poly.pdbx_seq_one_letter_code
_entity_poly.pdbx_strand_id
1 'polypeptide(L)'
;MPETVTRSKFEYDPADIWVLDREDIEALEIGSAILGTGGGGNPYVGKLRARQAIDDGFTLSVLPLDKVPDEACCVSLGGIGAPVVGYERIREGREGLRCVRAIEEMQGFPVDLIVCEEIGGSNAMEPLIVGGMTGLPVVDCDGMGRAFPEMQMTTYSIYGHTSTPSVMCDVHGNIVIFQHAVTELFHERMARACVVAQGGGSDLASAPMTGAFLKKFAIPNSYTQAVSLGRAVIDAKRRHSDPIAAICERENGRHVFSGKITDLKRHLRGGFVVGEAMLSGIDNHHGEDASVLIQNENLVFNREGEVAVSVPDLIVVLDIDSGHAITTEMLRYGQRVAILALPCHPLLQSPAALEVVGPKAFGFPDIVYRPVVGG
;
A
#
# COMPACT_ATOMS: atom_id res chain seq x y z
N MET A 1 28.51 -28.96 -12.63
CA MET A 1 28.43 -27.63 -11.99
C MET A 1 27.53 -26.81 -12.88
N PRO A 2 26.41 -26.24 -12.40
CA PRO A 2 25.68 -25.28 -13.22
C PRO A 2 26.61 -24.09 -13.46
N GLU A 3 26.71 -23.64 -14.71
CA GLU A 3 27.42 -22.40 -15.03
C GLU A 3 26.78 -21.28 -14.22
N THR A 4 27.54 -20.68 -13.30
CA THR A 4 27.17 -19.41 -12.67
C THR A 4 27.04 -18.39 -13.78
N VAL A 5 25.81 -18.13 -14.22
CA VAL A 5 25.51 -17.03 -15.13
C VAL A 5 25.75 -15.74 -14.36
N THR A 6 26.96 -15.19 -14.47
CA THR A 6 27.27 -13.84 -13.99
C THR A 6 26.51 -12.85 -14.86
N ARG A 7 25.26 -12.58 -14.51
CA ARG A 7 24.50 -11.46 -15.04
C ARG A 7 25.04 -10.18 -14.41
N SER A 8 25.57 -9.26 -15.23
CA SER A 8 25.95 -7.92 -14.77
C SER A 8 24.69 -7.14 -14.38
N LYS A 9 24.75 -6.39 -13.28
CA LYS A 9 23.68 -5.46 -12.92
C LYS A 9 23.51 -4.39 -13.99
N PHE A 10 22.27 -3.94 -14.21
CA PHE A 10 22.05 -2.76 -15.02
C PHE A 10 22.65 -1.52 -14.34
N GLU A 11 23.21 -0.64 -15.17
CA GLU A 11 23.53 0.72 -14.77
C GLU A 11 22.38 1.62 -15.22
N TYR A 12 21.93 2.48 -14.31
CA TYR A 12 20.85 3.44 -14.56
C TYR A 12 21.44 4.83 -14.66
N ASP A 13 20.94 5.65 -15.59
CA ASP A 13 21.37 7.04 -15.73
C ASP A 13 20.98 7.82 -14.46
N PRO A 14 21.95 8.40 -13.72
CA PRO A 14 21.64 9.22 -12.55
C PRO A 14 20.69 10.39 -12.84
N ALA A 15 20.61 10.87 -14.08
CA ALA A 15 19.68 11.92 -14.48
C ALA A 15 18.21 11.46 -14.55
N ASP A 16 17.98 10.14 -14.71
CA ASP A 16 16.65 9.54 -14.70
C ASP A 16 16.18 9.17 -13.29
N ILE A 17 17.06 9.23 -12.30
CA ILE A 17 16.78 8.83 -10.92
C ILE A 17 16.33 10.03 -10.09
N TRP A 18 15.14 9.93 -9.50
CA TRP A 18 14.71 10.86 -8.47
C TRP A 18 15.23 10.39 -7.11
N VAL A 19 16.17 11.15 -6.54
CA VAL A 19 16.63 10.97 -5.17
C VAL A 19 15.69 11.72 -4.23
N LEU A 20 15.07 11.02 -3.29
CA LEU A 20 14.11 11.59 -2.36
C LEU A 20 14.82 12.32 -1.23
N ASP A 21 14.39 13.55 -0.97
CA ASP A 21 14.82 14.31 0.20
C ASP A 21 13.85 14.16 1.39
N ARG A 22 14.10 14.89 2.49
CA ARG A 22 13.23 14.82 3.66
C ARG A 22 11.84 15.38 3.41
N GLU A 23 11.70 16.42 2.59
CA GLU A 23 10.40 17.00 2.26
C GLU A 23 9.58 16.03 1.42
N ASP A 24 10.24 15.28 0.53
CA ASP A 24 9.63 14.17 -0.21
C ASP A 24 9.12 13.08 0.73
N ILE A 25 9.87 12.72 1.77
CA ILE A 25 9.43 11.72 2.75
C ILE A 25 8.25 12.23 3.60
N GLU A 26 8.22 13.52 4.00
CA GLU A 26 7.06 14.10 4.70
C GLU A 26 5.82 14.11 3.81
N ALA A 27 5.97 14.42 2.52
CA ALA A 27 4.87 14.36 1.57
C ALA A 27 4.44 12.92 1.29
N LEU A 28 5.38 11.97 1.17
CA LEU A 28 5.10 10.56 0.95
C LEU A 28 4.27 9.99 2.11
N GLU A 29 4.57 10.36 3.36
CA GLU A 29 3.76 9.97 4.52
C GLU A 29 2.28 10.34 4.36
N ILE A 30 2.01 11.58 3.98
CA ILE A 30 0.64 12.07 3.86
C ILE A 30 -0.06 11.40 2.67
N GLY A 31 0.62 11.33 1.53
CA GLY A 31 0.08 10.72 0.32
C GLY A 31 -0.19 9.23 0.46
N SER A 32 0.77 8.47 0.99
CA SER A 32 0.62 7.04 1.22
C SER A 32 -0.45 6.76 2.27
N ALA A 33 -0.64 7.63 3.28
CA ALA A 33 -1.74 7.50 4.23
C ALA A 33 -3.11 7.64 3.54
N ILE A 34 -3.25 8.57 2.59
CA ILE A 34 -4.48 8.79 1.83
C ILE A 34 -4.75 7.59 0.90
N LEU A 35 -3.75 7.19 0.11
CA LEU A 35 -3.83 6.03 -0.79
C LEU A 35 -3.99 4.72 -0.02
N GLY A 36 -3.54 4.66 1.23
CA GLY A 36 -3.67 3.51 2.10
C GLY A 36 -5.11 3.19 2.49
N THR A 37 -6.09 4.06 2.27
CA THR A 37 -7.52 3.77 2.54
C THR A 37 -7.79 3.19 3.94
N GLY A 38 -7.00 3.64 4.92
CA GLY A 38 -7.07 3.17 6.29
C GLY A 38 -6.09 2.05 6.66
N GLY A 39 -5.41 1.42 5.71
CA GLY A 39 -4.44 0.34 5.93
C GLY A 39 -3.03 0.62 5.41
N GLY A 40 -2.31 -0.43 5.00
CA GLY A 40 -0.90 -0.37 4.56
C GLY A 40 0.14 -0.14 5.68
N GLY A 41 -0.30 -0.25 6.93
CA GLY A 41 0.52 0.00 8.12
C GLY A 41 0.71 1.50 8.40
N ASN A 42 1.45 1.82 9.47
CA ASN A 42 1.52 3.18 9.99
C ASN A 42 2.48 4.07 9.17
N PRO A 43 1.97 5.05 8.39
CA PRO A 43 2.80 5.92 7.57
C PRO A 43 3.80 6.75 8.40
N TYR A 44 3.44 7.16 9.62
CA TYR A 44 4.33 7.92 10.51
C TYR A 44 5.55 7.10 10.93
N VAL A 45 5.36 5.83 11.30
CA VAL A 45 6.48 4.92 11.63
C VAL A 45 7.33 4.66 10.38
N GLY A 46 6.71 4.47 9.22
CA GLY A 46 7.40 4.36 7.93
C GLY A 46 8.29 5.56 7.64
N LYS A 47 7.75 6.78 7.79
CA LYS A 47 8.50 8.04 7.66
C LYS A 47 9.70 8.10 8.59
N LEU A 48 9.51 7.79 9.89
CA LEU A 48 10.62 7.86 10.86
C LEU A 48 11.76 6.94 10.45
N ARG A 49 11.45 5.74 9.97
CA ARG A 49 12.45 4.78 9.47
C ARG A 49 13.13 5.26 8.19
N ALA A 50 12.38 5.80 7.23
CA ALA A 50 12.96 6.36 6.01
C ALA A 50 13.90 7.55 6.32
N ARG A 51 13.49 8.44 7.22
CA ARG A 51 14.35 9.54 7.70
C ARG A 51 15.60 9.04 8.38
N GLN A 52 15.49 8.01 9.22
CA GLN A 52 16.66 7.39 9.85
C GLN A 52 17.61 6.78 8.81
N ALA A 53 17.09 6.14 7.77
CA ALA A 53 17.93 5.60 6.69
C ALA A 53 18.72 6.70 5.96
N ILE A 54 18.09 7.86 5.70
CA ILE A 54 18.79 9.04 5.16
C ILE A 54 19.88 9.53 6.13
N ASP A 55 19.56 9.60 7.42
CA ASP A 55 20.52 10.00 8.47
C ASP A 55 21.73 9.06 8.57
N ASP A 56 21.51 7.76 8.32
CA ASP A 56 22.55 6.73 8.28
C ASP A 56 23.37 6.76 6.98
N GLY A 57 23.05 7.67 6.05
CA GLY A 57 23.78 7.88 4.80
C GLY A 57 23.30 7.05 3.61
N PHE A 58 22.14 6.38 3.71
CA PHE A 58 21.55 5.67 2.58
C PHE A 58 20.84 6.65 1.64
N THR A 59 20.92 6.36 0.33
CA THR A 59 20.20 7.11 -0.71
C THR A 59 18.88 6.41 -1.00
N LEU A 60 17.76 7.10 -0.76
CA LEU A 60 16.43 6.62 -1.15
C LEU A 60 16.12 7.19 -2.53
N SER A 61 15.82 6.32 -3.49
CA SER A 61 15.69 6.75 -4.88
C SER A 61 14.64 5.98 -5.67
N VAL A 62 14.00 6.67 -6.60
CA VAL A 62 12.94 6.17 -7.46
C VAL A 62 13.35 6.27 -8.93
N LEU A 63 13.08 5.22 -9.71
CA LEU A 63 13.30 5.13 -11.15
C LEU A 63 11.95 5.10 -11.89
N PRO A 64 11.71 5.96 -12.87
CA PRO A 64 10.50 5.92 -13.68
C PRO A 64 10.30 4.57 -14.39
N LEU A 65 9.04 4.10 -14.46
CA LEU A 65 8.70 2.78 -15.00
C LEU A 65 9.09 2.61 -16.48
N ASP A 66 9.06 3.67 -17.28
CA ASP A 66 9.42 3.65 -18.69
C ASP A 66 10.93 3.47 -18.93
N LYS A 67 11.76 3.76 -17.92
CA LYS A 67 13.22 3.58 -17.92
C LYS A 67 13.68 2.19 -17.49
N VAL A 68 12.77 1.34 -17.04
CA VAL A 68 13.08 -0.04 -16.63
C VAL A 68 13.46 -0.89 -17.86
N PRO A 69 14.61 -1.58 -17.91
CA PRO A 69 14.92 -2.54 -18.96
C PRO A 69 13.92 -3.71 -18.98
N ASP A 70 13.51 -4.18 -20.15
CA ASP A 70 12.45 -5.20 -20.29
C ASP A 70 12.81 -6.51 -19.59
N GLU A 71 14.08 -6.87 -19.59
CA GLU A 71 14.62 -8.08 -18.99
C GLU A 71 14.99 -7.94 -17.51
N ALA A 72 14.94 -6.73 -16.93
CA ALA A 72 15.39 -6.46 -15.56
C ALA A 72 14.73 -7.39 -14.53
N CYS A 73 15.53 -7.95 -13.61
CA CYS A 73 15.05 -8.74 -12.48
C CYS A 73 14.56 -7.81 -11.37
N CYS A 74 13.24 -7.69 -11.27
CA CYS A 74 12.60 -6.77 -10.34
C CYS A 74 11.91 -7.56 -9.22
N VAL A 75 12.17 -7.23 -7.96
CA VAL A 75 11.57 -7.93 -6.82
C VAL A 75 10.62 -7.01 -6.08
N SER A 76 9.35 -7.41 -5.97
CA SER A 76 8.39 -6.69 -5.13
C SER A 76 8.58 -7.04 -3.67
N LEU A 77 8.40 -6.03 -2.82
CA LEU A 77 8.56 -6.16 -1.39
C LEU A 77 7.49 -5.34 -0.66
N GLY A 78 7.00 -5.91 0.45
CA GLY A 78 6.08 -5.25 1.35
C GLY A 78 6.07 -5.89 2.73
N GLY A 79 5.50 -5.16 3.69
CA GLY A 79 5.23 -5.67 5.02
C GLY A 79 3.96 -6.51 5.05
N ILE A 80 4.02 -7.64 5.74
CA ILE A 80 2.86 -8.46 6.08
C ILE A 80 2.73 -8.57 7.60
N GLY A 81 1.53 -8.36 8.13
CA GLY A 81 1.33 -8.32 9.57
C GLY A 81 -0.01 -7.76 9.99
N ALA A 82 -0.17 -7.59 11.29
CA ALA A 82 -1.26 -6.82 11.85
C ALA A 82 -0.81 -5.35 12.01
N PRO A 83 -1.51 -4.37 11.42
CA PRO A 83 -1.12 -2.95 11.53
C PRO A 83 -0.89 -2.49 12.97
N VAL A 84 -1.73 -2.96 13.91
CA VAL A 84 -1.61 -2.66 15.35
C VAL A 84 -0.27 -3.09 15.95
N VAL A 85 0.30 -4.21 15.51
CA VAL A 85 1.61 -4.68 15.99
C VAL A 85 2.71 -3.74 15.50
N GLY A 86 2.59 -3.20 14.29
CA GLY A 86 3.54 -2.23 13.74
C GLY A 86 3.66 -0.92 14.53
N TYR A 87 2.68 -0.59 15.38
CA TYR A 87 2.76 0.56 16.30
C TYR A 87 3.58 0.27 17.55
N GLU A 88 3.48 -0.95 18.07
CA GLU A 88 4.05 -1.31 19.37
C GLU A 88 5.43 -1.97 19.22
N ARG A 89 5.68 -2.59 18.06
CA ARG A 89 6.87 -3.37 17.79
C ARG A 89 7.63 -2.79 16.62
N ILE A 90 8.60 -1.93 16.94
CA ILE A 90 9.52 -1.35 15.96
C ILE A 90 10.36 -2.48 15.34
N ARG A 91 10.53 -2.43 14.02
CA ARG A 91 11.34 -3.37 13.24
C ARG A 91 12.83 -3.25 13.57
N GLU A 92 13.58 -4.32 13.35
CA GLU A 92 15.05 -4.27 13.40
C GLU A 92 15.61 -3.48 12.21
N GLY A 93 14.93 -3.51 11.06
CA GLY A 93 15.17 -2.63 9.92
C GLY A 93 15.88 -3.29 8.74
N ARG A 94 16.42 -4.51 8.88
CA ARG A 94 17.09 -5.25 7.80
C ARG A 94 16.30 -6.47 7.33
N GLU A 95 15.04 -6.63 7.73
CA GLU A 95 14.16 -7.73 7.34
C GLU A 95 14.04 -7.81 5.81
N GLY A 96 13.63 -6.71 5.17
CA GLY A 96 13.53 -6.66 3.71
C GLY A 96 14.87 -6.85 2.98
N LEU A 97 15.98 -6.35 3.54
CA LEU A 97 17.33 -6.62 2.99
C LEU A 97 17.64 -8.13 3.03
N ARG A 98 17.31 -8.83 4.12
CA ARG A 98 17.48 -10.29 4.22
C ARG A 98 16.63 -11.01 3.17
N CYS A 99 15.39 -10.57 2.94
CA CYS A 99 14.54 -11.13 1.88
C CYS A 99 15.21 -11.04 0.50
N VAL A 100 15.70 -9.85 0.12
CA VAL A 100 16.37 -9.65 -1.17
C VAL A 100 17.62 -10.52 -1.30
N ARG A 101 18.46 -10.58 -0.27
CA ARG A 101 19.70 -11.39 -0.31
C ARG A 101 19.41 -12.89 -0.42
N ALA A 102 18.37 -13.38 0.25
CA ALA A 102 17.95 -14.77 0.13
C ALA A 102 17.38 -15.09 -1.27
N ILE A 103 16.62 -14.17 -1.89
CA ILE A 103 16.18 -14.32 -3.29
C ILE A 103 17.38 -14.41 -4.23
N GLU A 104 18.36 -13.51 -4.09
CA GLU A 104 19.59 -13.52 -4.90
C GLU A 104 20.37 -14.83 -4.75
N GLU A 105 20.49 -15.35 -3.52
CA GLU A 105 21.13 -16.64 -3.23
C GLU A 105 20.39 -17.80 -3.89
N MET A 106 19.06 -17.84 -3.81
CA MET A 106 18.24 -18.91 -4.40
C MET A 106 18.32 -18.94 -5.92
N GLN A 107 18.31 -17.79 -6.58
CA GLN A 107 18.33 -17.71 -8.05
C GLN A 107 19.76 -17.72 -8.62
N GLY A 108 20.77 -17.42 -7.80
CA GLY A 108 22.19 -17.44 -8.18
C GLY A 108 22.67 -16.22 -8.97
N PHE A 109 21.88 -15.14 -9.03
CA PHE A 109 22.23 -13.88 -9.70
C PHE A 109 21.58 -12.67 -8.99
N PRO A 110 22.13 -11.44 -9.14
CA PRO A 110 21.64 -10.28 -8.41
C PRO A 110 20.26 -9.79 -8.86
N VAL A 111 19.55 -9.13 -7.95
CA VAL A 111 18.35 -8.34 -8.27
C VAL A 111 18.78 -7.00 -8.87
N ASP A 112 18.03 -6.53 -9.86
CA ASP A 112 18.30 -5.28 -10.57
C ASP A 112 17.51 -4.10 -9.98
N LEU A 113 16.26 -4.34 -9.54
CA LEU A 113 15.33 -3.30 -9.08
C LEU A 113 14.47 -3.78 -7.91
N ILE A 114 14.11 -2.84 -7.03
CA ILE A 114 13.10 -3.05 -5.98
C ILE A 114 11.77 -2.49 -6.48
N VAL A 115 10.67 -3.16 -6.14
CA VAL A 115 9.31 -2.75 -6.51
C VAL A 115 8.45 -2.71 -5.26
N CYS A 116 7.54 -1.74 -5.19
CA CYS A 116 6.58 -1.66 -4.10
C CYS A 116 5.45 -2.67 -4.32
N GLU A 117 5.13 -3.48 -3.32
CA GLU A 117 3.93 -4.33 -3.38
C GLU A 117 2.65 -3.47 -3.35
N GLU A 118 2.65 -2.44 -2.50
CA GLU A 118 1.49 -1.65 -2.10
C GLU A 118 1.90 -0.24 -1.69
N ILE A 119 1.39 0.80 -2.36
CA ILE A 119 1.74 2.21 -2.07
C ILE A 119 1.08 2.76 -0.78
N GLY A 120 0.22 1.99 -0.13
CA GLY A 120 -0.50 2.40 1.07
C GLY A 120 0.38 2.43 2.32
N GLY A 121 0.20 3.46 3.16
CA GLY A 121 0.76 3.52 4.51
C GLY A 121 2.29 3.39 4.57
N SER A 122 2.79 2.56 5.50
CA SER A 122 4.23 2.27 5.66
C SER A 122 4.83 1.40 4.56
N ASN A 123 4.00 0.65 3.82
CA ASN A 123 4.47 -0.20 2.73
C ASN A 123 5.04 0.60 1.55
N ALA A 124 4.74 1.89 1.46
CA ALA A 124 5.43 2.82 0.57
C ALA A 124 6.89 3.10 0.99
N MET A 125 7.24 3.03 2.27
CA MET A 125 8.59 3.40 2.73
C MET A 125 9.54 2.20 2.83
N GLU A 126 9.03 1.00 3.10
CA GLU A 126 9.86 -0.20 3.22
C GLU A 126 10.72 -0.46 1.97
N PRO A 127 10.16 -0.43 0.73
CA PRO A 127 10.94 -0.69 -0.47
C PRO A 127 12.03 0.36 -0.68
N LEU A 128 11.78 1.63 -0.32
CA LEU A 128 12.79 2.69 -0.40
C LEU A 128 13.97 2.43 0.54
N ILE A 129 13.67 2.04 1.79
CA ILE A 129 14.70 1.71 2.79
C ILE A 129 15.54 0.53 2.30
N VAL A 130 14.89 -0.53 1.81
CA VAL A 130 15.59 -1.70 1.24
C VAL A 130 16.39 -1.32 -0.01
N GLY A 131 15.84 -0.46 -0.88
CA GLY A 131 16.54 0.10 -2.03
C GLY A 131 17.82 0.81 -1.64
N GLY A 132 17.75 1.70 -0.64
CA GLY A 132 18.93 2.38 -0.09
C GLY A 132 19.97 1.43 0.50
N MET A 133 19.56 0.40 1.24
CA MET A 133 20.48 -0.60 1.80
C MET A 133 21.11 -1.51 0.74
N THR A 134 20.40 -1.76 -0.37
CA THR A 134 20.87 -2.61 -1.47
C THR A 134 21.64 -1.83 -2.53
N GLY A 135 21.52 -0.49 -2.54
CA GLY A 135 22.01 0.40 -3.59
C GLY A 135 21.20 0.33 -4.89
N LEU A 136 19.94 -0.13 -4.83
CA LEU A 136 19.05 -0.29 -5.98
C LEU A 136 17.92 0.74 -5.92
N PRO A 137 17.55 1.37 -7.05
CA PRO A 137 16.39 2.25 -7.06
C PRO A 137 15.09 1.43 -6.97
N VAL A 138 14.06 2.06 -6.42
CA VAL A 138 12.69 1.55 -6.42
C VAL A 138 12.01 1.99 -7.72
N VAL A 139 11.29 1.10 -8.39
CA VAL A 139 10.51 1.50 -9.58
C VAL A 139 9.33 2.35 -9.15
N ASP A 140 9.04 3.42 -9.90
CA ASP A 140 7.87 4.28 -9.69
C ASP A 140 6.57 3.58 -10.10
N CYS A 141 6.22 2.54 -9.35
CA CYS A 141 5.00 1.78 -9.50
C CYS A 141 4.73 0.95 -8.23
N ASP A 142 3.51 0.46 -8.12
CA ASP A 142 3.17 -0.57 -7.15
C ASP A 142 2.18 -1.59 -7.71
N GLY A 143 1.83 -2.58 -6.90
CA GLY A 143 0.91 -3.66 -7.27
C GLY A 143 -0.55 -3.36 -6.98
N MET A 144 -0.89 -2.35 -6.19
CA MET A 144 -2.26 -2.17 -5.67
C MET A 144 -2.86 -0.79 -5.93
N GLY A 145 -2.07 0.28 -6.07
CA GLY A 145 -2.50 1.67 -6.25
C GLY A 145 -3.26 2.26 -5.05
N ARG A 146 -3.47 1.42 -4.03
CA ARG A 146 -4.09 1.66 -2.73
C ARG A 146 -3.61 0.56 -1.79
N ALA A 147 -4.18 0.44 -0.59
CA ALA A 147 -3.97 -0.75 0.23
C ALA A 147 -5.08 -1.81 0.07
N PHE A 148 -4.70 -3.08 0.15
CA PHE A 148 -5.60 -4.23 0.25
C PHE A 148 -5.09 -5.22 1.31
N PRO A 149 -5.98 -6.00 1.95
CA PRO A 149 -5.57 -6.78 3.10
C PRO A 149 -4.73 -8.02 2.77
N GLU A 150 -4.78 -8.52 1.54
CA GLU A 150 -4.23 -9.84 1.18
C GLU A 150 -3.30 -9.76 -0.03
N MET A 151 -2.20 -10.54 -0.04
CA MET A 151 -1.13 -10.41 -1.05
C MET A 151 -1.59 -10.72 -2.48
N GLN A 152 -2.55 -11.61 -2.68
CA GLN A 152 -3.04 -11.95 -4.02
C GLN A 152 -3.79 -10.79 -4.71
N MET A 153 -4.12 -9.72 -3.97
CA MET A 153 -4.87 -8.57 -4.46
C MET A 153 -4.01 -7.57 -5.25
N THR A 154 -2.75 -7.92 -5.53
CA THR A 154 -1.90 -7.17 -6.46
C THR A 154 -2.32 -7.41 -7.91
N THR A 155 -2.17 -6.38 -8.75
CA THR A 155 -2.26 -6.51 -10.20
C THR A 155 -1.26 -7.52 -10.74
N TYR A 156 -0.12 -7.71 -10.07
CA TYR A 156 0.86 -8.74 -10.42
C TYR A 156 0.21 -10.13 -10.41
N SER A 157 -0.40 -10.53 -9.29
CA SER A 157 -1.13 -11.80 -9.14
C SER A 157 -2.34 -11.88 -10.07
N ILE A 158 -3.16 -10.83 -10.12
CA ILE A 158 -4.38 -10.76 -10.96
C ILE A 158 -4.06 -11.01 -12.44
N TYR A 159 -2.91 -10.53 -12.92
CA TYR A 159 -2.49 -10.65 -14.32
C TYR A 159 -1.48 -11.77 -14.57
N GLY A 160 -1.38 -12.73 -13.65
CA GLY A 160 -0.77 -14.04 -13.90
C GLY A 160 0.66 -14.22 -13.38
N HIS A 161 1.20 -13.28 -12.60
CA HIS A 161 2.41 -13.54 -11.82
C HIS A 161 2.12 -14.48 -10.66
N THR A 162 3.08 -15.33 -10.31
CA THR A 162 3.00 -16.19 -9.13
C THR A 162 3.98 -15.71 -8.09
N SER A 163 3.54 -15.51 -6.84
CA SER A 163 4.39 -14.92 -5.81
C SER A 163 5.50 -15.87 -5.32
N THR A 164 5.41 -17.17 -5.60
CA THR A 164 6.43 -18.16 -5.22
C THR A 164 7.42 -18.48 -6.35
N PRO A 165 8.73 -18.67 -6.07
CA PRO A 165 9.34 -18.68 -4.74
C PRO A 165 9.39 -17.29 -4.10
N SER A 166 8.96 -17.19 -2.84
CA SER A 166 9.03 -15.96 -2.03
C SER A 166 9.87 -16.18 -0.78
N VAL A 167 10.35 -15.08 -0.22
CA VAL A 167 11.09 -15.08 1.05
C VAL A 167 10.44 -14.14 2.03
N MET A 168 10.26 -14.61 3.26
CA MET A 168 9.75 -13.81 4.37
C MET A 168 10.74 -13.78 5.54
N CYS A 169 11.02 -12.59 6.05
CA CYS A 169 11.93 -12.38 7.17
C CYS A 169 11.28 -11.58 8.29
N ASP A 170 11.60 -11.95 9.53
CA ASP A 170 11.12 -11.24 10.73
C ASP A 170 12.22 -10.42 11.40
N VAL A 171 11.82 -9.69 12.44
CA VAL A 171 12.70 -8.84 13.25
C VAL A 171 13.72 -9.64 14.09
N HIS A 172 13.56 -10.96 14.20
CA HIS A 172 14.49 -11.83 14.91
C HIS A 172 15.61 -12.37 14.01
N GLY A 173 15.51 -12.12 12.69
CA GLY A 173 16.46 -12.63 11.71
C GLY A 173 16.11 -14.01 11.16
N ASN A 174 14.92 -14.55 11.47
CA ASN A 174 14.46 -15.79 10.85
C ASN A 174 14.16 -15.56 9.38
N ILE A 175 14.45 -16.56 8.54
CA ILE A 175 14.18 -16.56 7.10
C ILE A 175 13.29 -17.76 6.79
N VAL A 176 12.15 -17.50 6.17
CA VAL A 176 11.22 -18.52 5.68
C VAL A 176 11.14 -18.42 4.16
N ILE A 177 11.39 -19.52 3.46
CA ILE A 177 11.31 -19.60 2.01
C ILE A 177 10.07 -20.41 1.64
N PHE A 178 9.14 -19.80 0.90
CA PHE A 178 8.01 -20.52 0.32
C PHE A 178 8.37 -20.90 -1.12
N GLN A 179 8.89 -22.10 -1.30
CA GLN A 179 9.38 -22.54 -2.61
C GLN A 179 8.24 -22.68 -3.64
N HIS A 180 7.07 -23.12 -3.20
CA HIS A 180 5.89 -23.27 -4.05
C HIS A 180 4.61 -23.19 -3.21
N ALA A 181 3.59 -22.52 -3.76
CA ALA A 181 2.23 -22.59 -3.30
C ALA A 181 1.31 -22.99 -4.47
N VAL A 182 0.32 -23.82 -4.18
CA VAL A 182 -0.62 -24.31 -5.20
C VAL A 182 -1.54 -23.20 -5.75
N THR A 183 -1.76 -22.14 -4.97
CA THR A 183 -2.49 -20.92 -5.35
C THR A 183 -1.97 -19.75 -4.52
N GLU A 184 -2.20 -18.52 -4.99
CA GLU A 184 -1.87 -17.29 -4.26
C GLU A 184 -2.61 -17.19 -2.92
N LEU A 185 -3.87 -17.62 -2.85
CA LEU A 185 -4.63 -17.71 -1.59
C LEU A 185 -4.01 -18.71 -0.60
N PHE A 186 -3.42 -19.81 -1.10
CA PHE A 186 -2.73 -20.77 -0.23
C PHE A 186 -1.40 -20.18 0.27
N HIS A 187 -0.70 -19.42 -0.59
CA HIS A 187 0.50 -18.66 -0.20
C HIS A 187 0.19 -17.67 0.92
N GLU A 188 -0.84 -16.81 0.76
CA GLU A 188 -1.33 -15.89 1.80
C GLU A 188 -1.58 -16.62 3.13
N ARG A 189 -2.30 -17.75 3.09
CA ARG A 189 -2.60 -18.53 4.30
C ARG A 189 -1.35 -19.08 4.98
N MET A 190 -0.37 -19.58 4.22
CA MET A 190 0.89 -20.07 4.77
C MET A 190 1.72 -18.92 5.37
N ALA A 191 1.84 -17.81 4.65
CA ALA A 191 2.55 -16.63 5.11
C ALA A 191 1.95 -16.08 6.41
N ARG A 192 0.62 -15.93 6.48
CA ARG A 192 -0.10 -15.51 7.69
C ARG A 192 0.13 -16.44 8.88
N ALA A 193 0.21 -17.75 8.67
CA ALA A 193 0.53 -18.70 9.75
C ALA A 193 1.94 -18.48 10.32
N CYS A 194 2.92 -18.21 9.46
CA CYS A 194 4.26 -17.86 9.88
C CYS A 194 4.32 -16.50 10.58
N VAL A 195 3.62 -15.48 10.08
CA VAL A 195 3.51 -14.16 10.73
C VAL A 195 3.04 -14.28 12.18
N VAL A 196 2.06 -15.15 12.46
CA VAL A 196 1.61 -15.42 13.84
C VAL A 196 2.75 -15.96 14.69
N ALA A 197 3.51 -16.94 14.19
CA ALA A 197 4.65 -17.52 14.90
C ALA A 197 5.82 -16.52 15.09
N GLN A 198 5.98 -15.58 14.15
CA GLN A 198 7.01 -14.53 14.18
C GLN A 198 6.61 -13.33 15.08
N GLY A 199 5.42 -13.38 15.68
CA GLY A 199 4.93 -12.37 16.62
C GLY A 199 4.31 -11.15 15.94
N GLY A 200 3.61 -11.38 14.81
CA GLY A 200 2.60 -10.47 14.27
C GLY A 200 3.04 -9.54 13.14
N GLY A 201 4.28 -9.62 12.67
CA GLY A 201 4.75 -8.84 11.52
C GLY A 201 6.08 -9.31 10.95
N SER A 202 6.21 -9.23 9.63
CA SER A 202 7.37 -9.63 8.82
C SER A 202 7.45 -8.80 7.53
N ASP A 203 8.57 -8.87 6.82
CA ASP A 203 8.65 -8.45 5.41
C ASP A 203 8.67 -9.65 4.51
N LEU A 204 8.05 -9.51 3.33
CA LEU A 204 8.01 -10.52 2.31
C LEU A 204 8.49 -9.94 0.98
N ALA A 205 9.37 -10.66 0.32
CA ALA A 205 9.75 -10.43 -1.07
C ALA A 205 9.16 -11.54 -1.93
N SER A 206 8.40 -11.15 -2.96
CA SER A 206 7.76 -12.08 -3.89
C SER A 206 8.73 -12.54 -4.98
N ALA A 207 8.33 -13.56 -5.75
CA ALA A 207 9.11 -14.05 -6.87
C ALA A 207 9.47 -12.92 -7.84
N PRO A 208 10.68 -12.91 -8.42
CA PRO A 208 11.10 -11.87 -9.34
C PRO A 208 10.20 -11.75 -10.58
N MET A 209 9.94 -10.51 -10.98
CA MET A 209 9.26 -10.14 -12.21
C MET A 209 10.23 -9.57 -13.23
N THR A 210 9.86 -9.59 -14.50
CA THR A 210 10.59 -8.88 -15.56
C THR A 210 10.12 -7.44 -15.67
N GLY A 211 10.99 -6.53 -16.12
CA GLY A 211 10.60 -5.16 -16.43
C GLY A 211 9.47 -5.06 -17.46
N ALA A 212 9.47 -5.94 -18.46
CA ALA A 212 8.39 -6.02 -19.45
C ALA A 212 7.03 -6.37 -18.83
N PHE A 213 7.02 -7.24 -17.81
CA PHE A 213 5.81 -7.56 -17.06
C PHE A 213 5.32 -6.33 -16.27
N LEU A 214 6.23 -5.66 -15.55
CA LEU A 214 5.89 -4.47 -14.76
C LEU A 214 5.31 -3.35 -15.63
N LYS A 215 5.91 -3.04 -16.77
CA LYS A 215 5.41 -2.01 -17.70
C LYS A 215 3.98 -2.25 -18.16
N LYS A 216 3.54 -3.50 -18.16
CA LYS A 216 2.20 -3.89 -18.61
C LYS A 216 1.18 -3.96 -17.48
N PHE A 217 1.59 -4.39 -16.29
CA PHE A 217 0.67 -4.79 -15.23
C PHE A 217 0.91 -4.13 -13.87
N ALA A 218 1.97 -3.34 -13.68
CA ALA A 218 2.09 -2.49 -12.50
C ALA A 218 1.19 -1.26 -12.62
N ILE A 219 0.76 -0.72 -11.48
CA ILE A 219 0.11 0.58 -11.42
C ILE A 219 1.22 1.64 -11.44
N PRO A 220 1.32 2.45 -12.51
CA PRO A 220 2.46 3.33 -12.72
C PRO A 220 2.38 4.60 -11.86
N ASN A 221 3.54 5.20 -11.62
CA ASN A 221 3.70 6.52 -11.00
C ASN A 221 3.17 6.61 -9.57
N SER A 222 3.09 5.50 -8.83
CA SER A 222 2.46 5.48 -7.51
C SER A 222 3.24 6.26 -6.46
N TYR A 223 4.58 6.29 -6.51
CA TYR A 223 5.40 7.16 -5.65
C TYR A 223 5.25 8.62 -6.05
N THR A 224 5.34 8.89 -7.36
CA THR A 224 5.09 10.23 -7.88
C THR A 224 3.73 10.73 -7.43
N GLN A 225 2.66 9.94 -7.54
CA GLN A 225 1.30 10.25 -7.11
C GLN A 225 1.21 10.49 -5.60
N ALA A 226 1.81 9.62 -4.77
CA ALA A 226 1.76 9.77 -3.32
C ALA A 226 2.46 11.06 -2.86
N VAL A 227 3.70 11.31 -3.29
CA VAL A 227 4.42 12.55 -2.91
C VAL A 227 3.73 13.78 -3.46
N SER A 228 3.27 13.70 -4.71
CA SER A 228 2.41 14.69 -5.35
C SER A 228 1.26 15.04 -4.38
N LEU A 229 0.41 14.09 -4.04
CA LEU A 229 -0.75 14.27 -3.19
C LEU A 229 -0.42 14.87 -1.82
N GLY A 230 0.63 14.37 -1.15
CA GLY A 230 1.09 14.92 0.12
C GLY A 230 1.51 16.38 0.04
N ARG A 231 2.22 16.77 -1.02
CA ARG A 231 2.58 18.18 -1.27
C ARG A 231 1.34 19.06 -1.44
N ALA A 232 0.27 18.59 -2.10
CA ALA A 232 -0.98 19.35 -2.21
C ALA A 232 -1.59 19.66 -0.84
N VAL A 233 -1.61 18.67 0.06
CA VAL A 233 -2.14 18.84 1.42
C VAL A 233 -1.27 19.82 2.21
N ILE A 234 0.05 19.69 2.15
CA ILE A 234 1.00 20.59 2.81
C ILE A 234 0.81 22.03 2.30
N ASP A 235 0.73 22.23 0.99
CA ASP A 235 0.58 23.54 0.37
C ASP A 235 -0.79 24.16 0.64
N ALA A 236 -1.85 23.36 0.70
CA ALA A 236 -3.17 23.84 1.07
C ALA A 236 -3.17 24.38 2.51
N LYS A 237 -2.59 23.63 3.45
CA LYS A 237 -2.43 24.07 4.84
C LYS A 237 -1.61 25.34 4.96
N ARG A 238 -0.46 25.40 4.27
CA ARG A 238 0.42 26.58 4.27
C ARG A 238 -0.31 27.83 3.75
N ARG A 239 -1.23 27.66 2.82
CA ARG A 239 -2.06 28.75 2.25
C ARG A 239 -3.39 28.97 2.99
N HIS A 240 -3.66 28.22 4.06
CA HIS A 240 -4.95 28.22 4.77
C HIS A 240 -6.16 27.94 3.84
N SER A 241 -5.96 27.15 2.79
CA SER A 241 -7.04 26.64 1.92
C SER A 241 -7.47 25.25 2.36
N ASP A 242 -8.61 24.78 1.86
CA ASP A 242 -9.17 23.48 2.21
C ASP A 242 -8.30 22.31 1.67
N PRO A 243 -7.68 21.50 2.55
CA PRO A 243 -6.89 20.34 2.12
C PRO A 243 -7.75 19.22 1.51
N ILE A 244 -9.02 19.10 1.88
CA ILE A 244 -9.93 18.09 1.31
C ILE A 244 -10.22 18.40 -0.16
N ALA A 245 -10.53 19.67 -0.45
CA ALA A 245 -10.71 20.14 -1.83
C ALA A 245 -9.45 19.90 -2.68
N ALA A 246 -8.26 20.18 -2.12
CA ALA A 246 -7.00 19.95 -2.82
C ALA A 246 -6.75 18.46 -3.15
N ILE A 247 -7.14 17.54 -2.27
CA ILE A 247 -7.06 16.09 -2.53
C ILE A 247 -8.03 15.70 -3.66
N CYS A 248 -9.28 16.17 -3.59
CA CYS A 248 -10.30 15.88 -4.61
C CYS A 248 -9.88 16.39 -6.00
N GLU A 249 -9.36 17.62 -6.10
CA GLU A 249 -8.86 18.18 -7.36
C GLU A 249 -7.69 17.37 -7.93
N ARG A 250 -6.77 16.92 -7.07
CA ARG A 250 -5.57 16.17 -7.47
C ARG A 250 -5.90 14.79 -8.02
N GLU A 251 -6.79 14.08 -7.33
CA GLU A 251 -7.08 12.67 -7.57
C GLU A 251 -8.37 12.45 -8.36
N ASN A 252 -8.97 13.53 -8.88
CA ASN A 252 -10.28 13.49 -9.53
C ASN A 252 -11.33 12.81 -8.62
N GLY A 253 -11.23 13.11 -7.32
CA GLY A 253 -12.01 12.51 -6.25
C GLY A 253 -13.19 13.35 -5.83
N ARG A 254 -14.02 12.80 -4.94
CA ARG A 254 -15.21 13.47 -4.41
C ARG A 254 -15.26 13.42 -2.90
N HIS A 255 -15.55 14.55 -2.27
CA HIS A 255 -15.98 14.60 -0.87
C HIS A 255 -17.45 14.15 -0.81
N VAL A 256 -17.69 12.95 -0.27
CA VAL A 256 -19.02 12.30 -0.32
C VAL A 256 -19.82 12.45 0.97
N PHE A 257 -19.16 12.75 2.09
CA PHE A 257 -19.81 12.90 3.39
C PHE A 257 -18.93 13.62 4.42
N SER A 258 -19.55 14.41 5.30
CA SER A 258 -18.93 14.94 6.52
C SER A 258 -19.71 14.45 7.72
N GLY A 259 -19.04 13.87 8.71
CA GLY A 259 -19.73 13.29 9.86
C GLY A 259 -18.90 13.23 11.12
N LYS A 260 -19.56 12.80 12.20
CA LYS A 260 -18.93 12.46 13.47
C LYS A 260 -19.08 10.96 13.71
N ILE A 261 -18.01 10.29 14.13
CA ILE A 261 -18.07 8.88 14.50
C ILE A 261 -18.90 8.73 15.78
N THR A 262 -20.01 8.00 15.70
CA THR A 262 -20.97 7.78 16.81
C THR A 262 -20.88 6.39 17.40
N ASP A 263 -20.37 5.41 16.67
CA ASP A 263 -20.06 4.08 17.19
C ASP A 263 -18.96 3.43 16.36
N LEU A 264 -18.25 2.48 16.95
CA LEU A 264 -17.15 1.79 16.31
C LEU A 264 -17.07 0.36 16.83
N LYS A 265 -17.42 -0.59 15.96
CA LYS A 265 -17.36 -2.02 16.27
C LYS A 265 -16.16 -2.61 15.58
N ARG A 266 -15.26 -3.25 16.32
CA ARG A 266 -14.08 -3.95 15.78
C ARG A 266 -13.88 -5.29 16.45
N HIS A 267 -13.51 -6.28 15.67
CA HIS A 267 -13.11 -7.58 16.16
C HIS A 267 -12.04 -8.18 15.25
N LEU A 268 -11.20 -9.06 15.81
CA LEU A 268 -10.20 -9.80 15.05
C LEU A 268 -10.86 -11.04 14.46
N ARG A 269 -10.74 -11.22 13.14
CA ARG A 269 -11.23 -12.39 12.42
C ARG A 269 -10.21 -12.81 11.36
N GLY A 270 -9.72 -14.05 11.45
CA GLY A 270 -8.81 -14.60 10.44
C GLY A 270 -7.46 -13.88 10.29
N GLY A 271 -7.01 -13.12 11.29
CA GLY A 271 -5.82 -12.28 11.21
C GLY A 271 -6.06 -10.83 10.75
N PHE A 272 -7.32 -10.48 10.47
CA PHE A 272 -7.73 -9.14 10.03
C PHE A 272 -8.54 -8.42 11.12
N VAL A 273 -8.46 -7.09 11.14
CA VAL A 273 -9.35 -6.24 11.93
C VAL A 273 -10.59 -5.99 11.08
N VAL A 274 -11.71 -6.62 11.45
CA VAL A 274 -13.00 -6.45 10.78
C VAL A 274 -13.91 -5.58 11.63
N GLY A 275 -14.65 -4.66 11.01
CA GLY A 275 -15.48 -3.75 11.76
C GLY A 275 -16.38 -2.85 10.94
N GLU A 276 -17.09 -2.00 11.66
CA GLU A 276 -17.95 -0.95 11.11
C GLU A 276 -17.80 0.32 11.96
N ALA A 277 -17.55 1.44 11.30
CA ALA A 277 -17.61 2.77 11.90
C ALA A 277 -18.95 3.41 11.53
N MET A 278 -19.77 3.72 12.53
CA MET A 278 -21.03 4.44 12.35
C MET A 278 -20.80 5.95 12.46
N LEU A 279 -21.45 6.69 11.58
CA LEU A 279 -21.26 8.12 11.38
C LEU A 279 -22.62 8.82 11.43
N SER A 280 -22.69 9.94 12.14
CA SER A 280 -23.81 10.86 12.06
C SER A 280 -23.36 12.13 11.35
N GLY A 281 -24.11 12.55 10.34
CA GLY A 281 -23.74 13.65 9.46
C GLY A 281 -23.69 15.00 10.18
N ILE A 282 -22.76 15.84 9.74
CA ILE A 282 -22.58 17.21 10.22
C ILE A 282 -22.65 18.19 9.05
N ASP A 283 -22.81 19.47 9.36
CA ASP A 283 -22.86 20.56 8.38
C ASP A 283 -23.92 20.28 7.29
N ASN A 284 -23.52 20.19 6.02
CA ASN A 284 -24.42 19.94 4.89
C ASN A 284 -25.04 18.53 4.89
N HIS A 285 -24.54 17.63 5.74
CA HIS A 285 -25.05 16.26 5.89
C HIS A 285 -25.83 16.07 7.21
N HIS A 286 -26.17 17.16 7.92
CA HIS A 286 -26.84 17.06 9.21
C HIS A 286 -28.18 16.31 9.12
N GLY A 287 -28.34 15.29 9.97
CA GLY A 287 -29.54 14.45 10.04
C GLY A 287 -29.46 13.18 9.18
N GLU A 288 -28.35 12.99 8.45
CA GLU A 288 -28.07 11.76 7.72
C GLU A 288 -27.24 10.78 8.55
N ASP A 289 -27.49 9.49 8.39
CA ASP A 289 -26.72 8.39 8.95
C ASP A 289 -25.87 7.71 7.86
N ALA A 290 -24.64 7.35 8.23
CA ALA A 290 -23.71 6.69 7.34
C ALA A 290 -22.86 5.65 8.08
N SER A 291 -22.23 4.74 7.33
CA SER A 291 -21.25 3.81 7.90
C SER A 291 -20.12 3.46 6.93
N VAL A 292 -18.98 3.08 7.49
CA VAL A 292 -17.84 2.53 6.74
C VAL A 292 -17.58 1.10 7.23
N LEU A 293 -17.69 0.12 6.33
CA LEU A 293 -17.30 -1.26 6.57
C LEU A 293 -15.79 -1.43 6.39
N ILE A 294 -15.16 -2.16 7.29
CA ILE A 294 -13.70 -2.24 7.43
C ILE A 294 -13.24 -3.70 7.48
N GLN A 295 -12.15 -4.00 6.75
CA GLN A 295 -11.30 -5.18 6.95
C GLN A 295 -9.85 -4.76 6.71
N ASN A 296 -9.14 -4.33 7.76
CA ASN A 296 -7.86 -3.57 7.73
C ASN A 296 -7.93 -2.24 6.96
N GLU A 297 -8.60 -2.20 5.81
CA GLU A 297 -8.87 -1.03 4.98
C GLU A 297 -10.38 -0.72 4.95
N ASN A 298 -10.72 0.49 4.51
CA ASN A 298 -12.10 0.91 4.29
C ASN A 298 -12.63 0.29 2.98
N LEU A 299 -13.72 -0.46 3.07
CA LEU A 299 -14.21 -1.29 1.97
C LEU A 299 -15.51 -0.81 1.33
N VAL A 300 -16.47 -0.40 2.14
CA VAL A 300 -17.80 0.02 1.68
C VAL A 300 -18.23 1.23 2.50
N PHE A 301 -18.67 2.27 1.81
CA PHE A 301 -19.29 3.44 2.42
C PHE A 301 -20.80 3.41 2.13
N ASN A 302 -21.58 3.29 3.20
CA ASN A 302 -23.04 3.35 3.16
C ASN A 302 -23.52 4.72 3.63
N ARG A 303 -24.55 5.26 2.98
CA ARG A 303 -25.23 6.50 3.35
C ARG A 303 -26.73 6.27 3.22
N GLU A 304 -27.50 6.57 4.27
CA GLU A 304 -28.96 6.37 4.29
C GLU A 304 -29.40 4.94 3.91
N GLY A 305 -28.58 3.94 4.28
CA GLY A 305 -28.85 2.53 3.97
C GLY A 305 -28.53 2.11 2.53
N GLU A 306 -27.98 3.00 1.70
CA GLU A 306 -27.53 2.69 0.34
C GLU A 306 -26.00 2.70 0.23
N VAL A 307 -25.45 1.78 -0.58
CA VAL A 307 -24.02 1.75 -0.88
C VAL A 307 -23.69 2.92 -1.81
N ALA A 308 -22.96 3.91 -1.28
CA ALA A 308 -22.53 5.08 -2.04
C ALA A 308 -21.19 4.84 -2.74
N VAL A 309 -20.26 4.12 -2.10
CA VAL A 309 -18.93 3.79 -2.63
C VAL A 309 -18.54 2.39 -2.16
N SER A 310 -17.84 1.63 -3.00
CA SER A 310 -17.28 0.33 -2.65
C SER A 310 -15.92 0.12 -3.31
N VAL A 311 -15.10 -0.77 -2.76
CA VAL A 311 -13.93 -1.33 -3.44
C VAL A 311 -14.21 -1.77 -4.88
N PRO A 312 -13.21 -1.71 -5.79
CA PRO A 312 -11.81 -1.31 -5.56
C PRO A 312 -11.54 0.20 -5.41
N ASP A 313 -12.53 1.06 -5.65
CA ASP A 313 -12.35 2.51 -5.45
C ASP A 313 -11.97 2.85 -4.01
N LEU A 314 -11.23 3.94 -3.85
CA LEU A 314 -10.62 4.30 -2.58
C LEU A 314 -11.65 5.03 -1.72
N ILE A 315 -11.90 4.49 -0.53
CA ILE A 315 -12.67 5.14 0.51
C ILE A 315 -11.69 5.68 1.55
N VAL A 316 -11.56 6.99 1.61
CA VAL A 316 -10.57 7.65 2.49
C VAL A 316 -11.31 8.35 3.61
N VAL A 317 -10.93 8.06 4.85
CA VAL A 317 -11.42 8.75 6.04
C VAL A 317 -10.37 9.76 6.48
N LEU A 318 -10.70 11.05 6.39
CA LEU A 318 -9.82 12.14 6.79
C LEU A 318 -10.33 12.80 8.06
N ASP A 319 -9.42 13.27 8.91
CA ASP A 319 -9.74 14.26 9.93
C ASP A 319 -10.20 15.55 9.25
N ILE A 320 -11.39 16.06 9.60
CA ILE A 320 -12.03 17.14 8.83
C ILE A 320 -11.28 18.47 8.91
N ASP A 321 -10.60 18.74 10.03
CA ASP A 321 -9.95 20.01 10.29
C ASP A 321 -8.51 20.03 9.71
N SER A 322 -7.82 18.89 9.76
CA SER A 322 -6.44 18.76 9.27
C SER A 322 -6.32 18.13 7.89
N GLY A 323 -7.33 17.45 7.35
CA GLY A 323 -7.23 16.71 6.07
C GLY A 323 -6.23 15.55 6.10
N HIS A 324 -5.74 15.14 7.27
CA HIS A 324 -4.88 13.95 7.39
C HIS A 324 -5.73 12.68 7.39
N ALA A 325 -5.26 11.65 6.69
CA ALA A 325 -5.92 10.35 6.71
C ALA A 325 -5.83 9.69 8.08
N ILE A 326 -6.94 9.10 8.50
CA ILE A 326 -7.04 8.34 9.75
C ILE A 326 -7.05 6.87 9.38
N THR A 327 -6.04 6.15 9.86
CA THR A 327 -5.96 4.70 9.68
C THR A 327 -7.06 3.97 10.45
N THR A 328 -7.42 2.77 10.02
CA THR A 328 -8.55 2.03 10.59
C THR A 328 -8.32 1.70 12.04
N GLU A 329 -7.10 1.47 12.51
CA GLU A 329 -6.77 1.26 13.91
C GLU A 329 -6.86 2.55 14.75
N MET A 330 -6.80 3.73 14.12
CA MET A 330 -6.82 5.04 14.76
C MET A 330 -8.20 5.71 14.81
N LEU A 331 -9.23 5.17 14.14
CA LEU A 331 -10.58 5.73 14.27
C LEU A 331 -11.07 5.61 15.73
N ARG A 332 -11.74 6.63 16.25
CA ARG A 332 -12.25 6.73 17.62
C ARG A 332 -13.62 7.41 17.63
N TYR A 333 -14.44 7.02 18.59
CA TYR A 333 -15.69 7.74 18.89
C TYR A 333 -15.42 9.23 19.04
N GLY A 334 -16.28 10.05 18.44
CA GLY A 334 -16.27 11.49 18.59
C GLY A 334 -15.41 12.26 17.59
N GLN A 335 -14.56 11.59 16.81
CA GLN A 335 -13.81 12.23 15.73
C GLN A 335 -14.75 12.79 14.66
N ARG A 336 -14.45 14.00 14.19
CA ARG A 336 -15.12 14.63 13.04
C ARG A 336 -14.31 14.31 11.79
N VAL A 337 -14.96 13.70 10.81
CA VAL A 337 -14.29 13.15 9.64
C VAL A 337 -14.94 13.59 8.34
N ALA A 338 -14.14 13.66 7.29
CA ALA A 338 -14.58 13.74 5.91
C ALA A 338 -14.34 12.38 5.23
N ILE A 339 -15.32 11.93 4.44
CA ILE A 339 -15.24 10.72 3.64
C ILE A 339 -15.03 11.14 2.18
N LEU A 340 -13.93 10.66 1.59
CA LEU A 340 -13.62 10.88 0.19
C LEU A 340 -13.74 9.57 -0.59
N ALA A 341 -14.15 9.71 -1.84
CA ALA A 341 -14.19 8.65 -2.84
C ALA A 341 -13.20 9.01 -3.95
N LEU A 342 -12.17 8.20 -4.16
CA LEU A 342 -11.21 8.40 -5.26
C LEU A 342 -11.30 7.21 -6.23
N PRO A 343 -11.22 7.43 -7.55
CA PRO A 343 -11.26 6.35 -8.53
C PRO A 343 -10.02 5.45 -8.38
N CYS A 344 -10.21 4.13 -8.47
CA CYS A 344 -9.09 3.20 -8.56
C CYS A 344 -8.46 3.21 -9.96
N HIS A 345 -7.24 2.68 -10.08
CA HIS A 345 -6.60 2.50 -11.37
C HIS A 345 -7.42 1.54 -12.28
N PRO A 346 -7.50 1.77 -13.61
CA PRO A 346 -8.30 0.93 -14.52
C PRO A 346 -7.93 -0.57 -14.53
N LEU A 347 -6.69 -0.92 -14.19
CA LEU A 347 -6.26 -2.32 -14.03
C LEU A 347 -7.09 -3.06 -12.96
N LEU A 348 -7.66 -2.36 -11.99
CA LEU A 348 -8.47 -2.96 -10.93
C LEU A 348 -9.95 -3.11 -11.32
N GLN A 349 -10.36 -2.56 -12.46
CA GLN A 349 -11.77 -2.54 -12.90
C GLN A 349 -12.12 -3.65 -13.89
N SER A 350 -11.13 -4.40 -14.36
CA SER A 350 -11.37 -5.52 -15.28
C SER A 350 -12.22 -6.61 -14.60
N PRO A 351 -13.01 -7.41 -15.34
CA PRO A 351 -13.79 -8.50 -14.74
C PRO A 351 -12.95 -9.48 -13.92
N ALA A 352 -11.72 -9.78 -14.37
CA ALA A 352 -10.79 -10.64 -13.64
C ALA A 352 -10.32 -9.99 -12.32
N ALA A 353 -10.02 -8.68 -12.34
CA ALA A 353 -9.66 -7.96 -11.13
C ALA A 353 -10.83 -7.88 -10.14
N LEU A 354 -12.05 -7.61 -10.60
CA LEU A 354 -13.23 -7.52 -9.74
C LEU A 354 -13.61 -8.84 -9.03
N GLU A 355 -13.19 -9.99 -9.55
CA GLU A 355 -13.33 -11.26 -8.81
C GLU A 355 -12.36 -11.36 -7.62
N VAL A 356 -11.27 -10.58 -7.62
CA VAL A 356 -10.22 -10.60 -6.58
C VAL A 356 -10.32 -9.40 -5.63
N VAL A 357 -10.61 -8.20 -6.15
CA VAL A 357 -10.65 -6.94 -5.39
C VAL A 357 -12.02 -6.24 -5.39
N GLY A 358 -13.02 -6.84 -6.03
CA GLY A 358 -14.39 -6.31 -6.02
C GLY A 358 -15.15 -6.69 -4.74
N PRO A 359 -16.33 -6.11 -4.52
CA PRO A 359 -17.08 -6.27 -3.26
C PRO A 359 -17.37 -7.72 -2.88
N LYS A 360 -17.62 -8.59 -3.89
CA LYS A 360 -17.86 -10.02 -3.70
C LYS A 360 -16.67 -10.74 -3.04
N ALA A 361 -15.43 -10.36 -3.37
CA ALA A 361 -14.23 -10.95 -2.77
C ALA A 361 -14.15 -10.69 -1.26
N PHE A 362 -14.71 -9.56 -0.81
CA PHE A 362 -14.80 -9.18 0.61
C PHE A 362 -16.08 -9.69 1.30
N GLY A 363 -16.84 -10.57 0.67
CA GLY A 363 -18.05 -11.15 1.24
C GLY A 363 -19.31 -10.30 1.06
N PHE A 364 -19.33 -9.38 0.09
CA PHE A 364 -20.50 -8.59 -0.26
C PHE A 364 -21.07 -8.97 -1.65
N PRO A 365 -21.64 -10.18 -1.82
CA PRO A 365 -22.07 -10.68 -3.14
C PRO A 365 -23.21 -9.87 -3.78
N ASP A 366 -23.98 -9.15 -2.96
CA ASP A 366 -25.13 -8.36 -3.42
C ASP A 366 -24.76 -6.92 -3.83
N ILE A 367 -23.51 -6.50 -3.59
CA ILE A 367 -23.03 -5.17 -3.97
C ILE A 367 -22.48 -5.21 -5.39
N VAL A 368 -23.12 -4.47 -6.29
CA VAL A 368 -22.63 -4.25 -7.66
C VAL A 368 -21.65 -3.09 -7.65
N TYR A 369 -20.39 -3.35 -8.02
CA TYR A 369 -19.39 -2.30 -8.17
C TYR A 369 -19.81 -1.28 -9.22
N ARG A 370 -19.75 0.01 -8.85
CA ARG A 370 -19.98 1.15 -9.73
C ARG A 370 -18.78 2.07 -9.61
N PRO A 371 -17.98 2.25 -10.67
CA PRO A 371 -16.82 3.12 -10.62
C PRO A 371 -17.19 4.54 -10.19
N VAL A 372 -16.38 5.11 -9.31
CA VAL A 372 -16.39 6.53 -8.98
C VAL A 372 -16.03 7.29 -10.26
N VAL A 373 -16.97 8.06 -10.77
CA VAL A 373 -16.74 8.99 -11.87
C VAL A 373 -16.22 10.29 -11.27
N GLY A 374 -15.17 10.83 -11.90
CA GLY A 374 -14.54 12.10 -11.52
C GLY A 374 -15.51 13.26 -11.36
N GLY A 375 -15.11 14.21 -10.51
CA GLY A 375 -15.87 15.42 -10.16
C GLY A 375 -15.64 16.58 -11.10
#